data_AF-A0A3B6VRV5-F1
#
_entry.id   AF-A0A3B6VRV5-F1
#
_cell.length_a   1.000
_cell.length_b   1.000
_cell.length_c   1.000
_cell.angle_alpha   90.00
_cell.angle_beta   90.00
_cell.angle_gamma   90.00
#
_symmetry.space_group_name_H-M   'P 1'
#
loop_
_entity.id
_entity.type
_entity.pdbx_description
1 polymer ?
#
loop_
_entity_poly.entity_id
_entity_poly.type
_entity_poly.pdbx_seq_one_letter_code
_entity_poly.pdbx_strand_id
1 'polypeptide(L)'
;MKKLYSLFIFIAVILFIYSCGSYFNPKYYFFKSKVENNGSSGSSGGNSGIYIQPGEDEDPFTAPKYASEWWNDPNNGGFNASDIDSWFLKVEFLANDYPSYRFLTKSEEKAGHVWVVSNEQSQAYLDQGEVCNTTAVTGVSIKPVANVTGVTYTKYKGLNARFFTHDGDYHNVYPGKDKISRFYFYYFTGTPEMAKFLENCLIAVDTYSKLLFYYGRPQSDYPNPPSWQKPSNLVDKYSPTGYWISIDEGINDKGQNYPFYEYDPVGYVKSDGTVVIFDWFANRLRGNHNNDPIKSDPKGAIVPNPNTNPSASTTGRSPYAFYSPLAQKDKTKITISTTKLINYTVFSYKYSIQIFPPSMKEEKLPYAYIAYASYGAAYQNESSKSVEMISDINKGEHYGSITRISTVPKIDKDGGELVKEGSKSFELYGIDTKDTFIELSLKLIKNDENTGYVDQGTAGTGPLVYFDKTDPILVLKYDKDSDSFKYSSVKGNKQIEVDSNLSIKRGENKEFTVKFKDSSNGNEFGVVFKIDFEKIS
;
A
#
# COMPACT_ATOMS: atom_id res chain seq x y z
N MET A 1 22.16 64.52 14.19
CA MET A 1 22.59 63.13 13.90
C MET A 1 21.58 62.05 14.36
N LYS A 2 20.88 62.18 15.50
CA LYS A 2 19.90 61.15 15.94
C LYS A 2 18.64 60.98 15.05
N LYS A 3 18.22 62.00 14.30
CA LYS A 3 17.03 61.92 13.41
C LYS A 3 17.29 61.24 12.05
N LEU A 4 18.55 61.13 11.61
CA LEU A 4 18.88 60.40 10.37
C LEU A 4 18.95 58.88 10.59
N TYR A 5 19.38 58.43 11.78
CA TYR A 5 19.46 57.01 12.12
C TYR A 5 18.09 56.33 12.19
N SER A 6 17.06 57.03 12.69
CA SER A 6 15.69 56.49 12.69
C SER A 6 15.14 56.28 11.29
N LEU A 7 15.49 57.12 10.32
CA LEU A 7 15.05 56.96 8.93
C LEU A 7 15.72 55.75 8.26
N PHE A 8 17.02 55.54 8.51
CA PHE A 8 17.75 54.37 8.00
C PHE A 8 17.27 53.05 8.61
N ILE A 9 16.94 53.03 9.90
CA ILE A 9 16.38 51.84 10.56
C ILE A 9 14.97 51.54 10.03
N PHE A 10 14.15 52.57 9.77
CA PHE A 10 12.81 52.38 9.21
C PHE A 10 12.85 51.82 7.78
N ILE A 11 13.80 52.28 6.95
CA ILE A 11 14.00 51.75 5.59
C ILE A 11 14.54 50.31 5.60
N ALA A 12 15.44 49.98 6.54
CA ALA A 12 15.97 48.62 6.68
C ALA A 12 14.88 47.62 7.13
N VAL A 13 13.96 48.04 8.00
CA VAL A 13 12.82 47.21 8.44
C VAL A 13 11.81 47.01 7.30
N ILE A 14 11.53 48.02 6.47
CA ILE A 14 10.66 47.86 5.30
C ILE A 14 11.26 46.88 4.26
N LEU A 15 12.59 46.90 4.07
CA LEU A 15 13.26 45.96 3.17
C LEU A 15 13.25 44.50 3.69
N PHE A 16 13.26 44.29 5.00
CA PHE A 16 13.14 42.94 5.61
C PHE A 16 11.71 42.40 5.58
N ILE A 17 10.69 43.26 5.65
CA ILE A 17 9.29 42.81 5.59
C ILE A 17 8.87 42.47 4.14
N TYR A 18 9.52 43.07 3.12
CA TYR A 18 9.30 42.72 1.71
C TYR A 18 10.15 41.56 1.20
N SER A 19 11.12 41.04 1.97
CA SER A 19 11.91 39.85 1.58
C SER A 19 11.33 38.52 2.04
N CYS A 20 10.21 38.52 2.76
CA CYS A 20 9.41 37.33 3.06
C CYS A 20 8.03 37.47 2.38
N GLY A 21 7.94 37.10 1.09
CA GLY A 21 6.67 37.18 0.37
C GLY A 21 6.69 36.91 -1.13
N SER A 22 7.82 36.60 -1.75
CA SER A 22 7.83 36.06 -3.11
C SER A 22 8.76 34.86 -3.20
N TYR A 23 8.20 33.66 -3.32
CA TYR A 23 8.93 32.45 -3.70
C TYR A 23 9.42 32.59 -5.14
N PHE A 24 10.48 33.35 -5.35
CA PHE A 24 11.25 33.25 -6.59
C PHE A 24 11.98 31.90 -6.55
N ASN A 25 11.38 30.88 -7.16
CA ASN A 25 12.01 29.57 -7.31
C ASN A 25 12.82 29.59 -8.61
N PRO A 26 14.17 29.73 -8.58
CA PRO A 26 14.97 29.73 -9.80
C PRO A 26 14.82 28.43 -10.62
N LYS A 27 14.40 27.30 -10.00
CA LYS A 27 14.10 26.06 -10.73
C LYS A 27 12.92 26.24 -11.71
N TYR A 28 11.95 27.10 -11.40
CA TYR A 28 10.81 27.41 -12.28
C TYR A 28 11.27 27.95 -13.65
N TYR A 29 12.26 28.85 -13.67
CA TYR A 29 12.81 29.42 -14.90
C TYR A 29 13.77 28.47 -15.62
N PHE A 30 14.51 27.65 -14.88
CA PHE A 30 15.41 26.63 -15.45
C PHE A 30 14.66 25.52 -16.21
N PHE A 31 13.47 25.12 -15.73
CA PHE A 31 12.64 24.15 -16.45
C PHE A 31 11.94 24.77 -17.68
N LYS A 32 11.60 26.05 -17.62
CA LYS A 32 11.02 26.78 -18.76
C LYS A 32 12.02 26.93 -19.92
N SER A 33 13.28 27.26 -19.65
CA SER A 33 14.29 27.51 -20.69
C SER A 33 14.83 26.25 -21.40
N LYS A 34 14.74 25.06 -20.76
CA LYS A 34 15.14 23.79 -21.38
C LYS A 34 14.10 23.22 -22.35
N VAL A 35 12.82 23.55 -22.19
CA VAL A 35 11.73 23.06 -23.06
C VAL A 35 11.61 23.92 -24.33
N GLU A 36 11.91 25.22 -24.26
CA GLU A 36 11.83 26.14 -25.41
C GLU A 36 12.91 25.88 -26.50
N ASN A 37 13.96 25.10 -26.23
CA ASN A 37 15.10 24.90 -27.16
C ASN A 37 15.01 23.66 -28.08
N ASN A 38 13.92 22.91 -28.08
CA ASN A 38 13.72 21.81 -29.05
C ASN A 38 12.48 22.08 -29.92
N GLY A 39 12.65 22.99 -30.89
CA GLY A 39 11.63 23.27 -31.88
C GLY A 39 11.64 22.28 -33.05
N SER A 40 10.46 21.81 -33.45
CA SER A 40 10.11 21.69 -34.87
C SER A 40 8.60 21.88 -35.06
N SER A 41 8.30 22.58 -36.14
CA SER A 41 7.13 23.39 -36.45
C SER A 41 5.85 22.66 -36.83
N GLY A 42 4.70 23.21 -36.43
CA GLY A 42 3.38 22.92 -37.02
C GLY A 42 2.23 23.57 -36.25
N SER A 43 1.69 24.66 -36.78
CA SER A 43 0.62 25.47 -36.18
C SER A 43 -0.77 24.81 -36.27
N SER A 44 -1.51 24.76 -35.15
CA SER A 44 -2.86 25.32 -35.03
C SER A 44 -3.24 25.42 -33.55
N GLY A 45 -3.95 26.49 -33.19
CA GLY A 45 -4.09 27.00 -31.83
C GLY A 45 -4.73 26.05 -30.83
N GLY A 46 -4.10 25.96 -29.67
CA GLY A 46 -4.63 25.38 -28.44
C GLY A 46 -3.67 25.74 -27.32
N ASN A 47 -4.16 26.40 -26.28
CA ASN A 47 -3.38 26.90 -25.16
C ASN A 47 -2.66 25.72 -24.45
N SER A 48 -1.47 25.37 -24.93
CA SER A 48 -0.63 24.31 -24.34
C SER A 48 0.04 24.89 -23.11
N GLY A 49 -0.74 25.02 -22.03
CA GLY A 49 -0.22 25.30 -20.71
C GLY A 49 0.78 24.21 -20.34
N ILE A 50 1.98 24.63 -19.93
CA ILE A 50 3.00 23.74 -19.37
C ILE A 50 2.36 23.01 -18.18
N TYR A 51 2.17 21.69 -18.29
CA TYR A 51 1.68 20.86 -17.19
C TYR A 51 2.65 20.97 -15.99
N ILE A 52 2.20 21.54 -14.88
CA ILE A 52 2.98 21.60 -13.64
C ILE A 52 2.80 20.25 -12.92
N GLN A 53 3.85 19.44 -12.95
CA GLN A 53 3.82 18.10 -12.34
C GLN A 53 3.76 18.18 -10.79
N PRO A 54 2.99 17.31 -10.13
CA PRO A 54 3.07 17.07 -8.69
C PRO A 54 4.45 16.58 -8.24
N GLY A 55 5.03 17.19 -7.20
CA GLY A 55 6.18 16.67 -6.47
C GLY A 55 5.79 15.59 -5.44
N GLU A 56 6.77 14.80 -4.98
CA GLU A 56 6.53 13.64 -4.09
C GLU A 56 5.87 14.03 -2.75
N ASP A 57 6.21 15.20 -2.20
CA ASP A 57 5.68 15.70 -0.92
C ASP A 57 4.54 16.71 -1.10
N GLU A 58 4.03 16.88 -2.32
CA GLU A 58 3.09 17.94 -2.64
C GLU A 58 1.69 17.36 -2.90
N ASP A 59 0.69 17.89 -2.22
CA ASP A 59 -0.69 17.48 -2.44
C ASP A 59 -1.24 18.14 -3.73
N PRO A 60 -1.47 17.38 -4.83
CA PRO A 60 -1.94 17.95 -6.08
C PRO A 60 -3.38 18.49 -6.00
N PHE A 61 -4.12 18.12 -4.95
CA PHE A 61 -5.51 18.51 -4.73
C PHE A 61 -5.65 19.85 -4.00
N THR A 62 -4.70 20.19 -3.13
CA THR A 62 -4.84 21.30 -2.18
C THR A 62 -3.68 22.30 -2.20
N ALA A 63 -2.51 21.94 -2.74
CA ALA A 63 -1.37 22.84 -2.70
C ALA A 63 -1.64 24.14 -3.51
N PRO A 64 -1.37 25.34 -2.95
CA PRO A 64 -1.75 26.61 -3.56
C PRO A 64 -1.29 26.82 -5.01
N LYS A 65 -0.13 26.25 -5.37
CA LYS A 65 0.41 26.34 -6.73
C LYS A 65 -0.38 25.56 -7.78
N TYR A 66 -1.23 24.62 -7.37
CA TYR A 66 -2.14 23.87 -8.25
C TYR A 66 -3.56 24.42 -8.23
N ALA A 67 -3.85 25.45 -7.44
CA ALA A 67 -5.21 25.98 -7.30
C ALA A 67 -5.76 26.59 -8.60
N SER A 68 -4.87 27.07 -9.49
CA SER A 68 -5.24 27.62 -10.80
C SER A 68 -5.23 26.59 -11.93
N GLU A 69 -4.91 25.33 -11.63
CA GLU A 69 -4.86 24.29 -12.65
C GLU A 69 -6.27 23.87 -13.04
N TRP A 70 -6.49 23.59 -14.33
CA TRP A 70 -7.84 23.26 -14.83
C TRP A 70 -8.42 22.01 -14.16
N TRP A 71 -7.57 21.06 -13.74
CA TRP A 71 -8.02 19.85 -13.05
C TRP A 71 -8.42 20.11 -11.59
N ASN A 72 -8.18 21.31 -11.05
CA ASN A 72 -8.65 21.76 -9.73
C ASN A 72 -9.73 22.85 -9.82
N ASP A 73 -10.29 23.10 -11.00
CA ASP A 73 -11.44 23.98 -11.17
C ASP A 73 -12.75 23.17 -11.14
N PRO A 74 -13.69 23.45 -10.22
CA PRO A 74 -14.99 22.78 -10.20
C PRO A 74 -15.81 23.02 -11.47
N ASN A 75 -15.57 24.10 -12.22
CA ASN A 75 -16.28 24.43 -13.47
C ASN A 75 -15.62 23.89 -14.74
N ASN A 76 -14.54 23.13 -14.60
CA ASN A 76 -13.85 22.52 -15.72
C ASN A 76 -14.74 21.55 -16.51
N GLY A 77 -14.54 21.46 -17.83
CA GLY A 77 -15.33 20.61 -18.74
C GLY A 77 -16.61 21.26 -19.25
N GLY A 78 -16.86 22.53 -18.92
CA GLY A 78 -18.04 23.28 -19.34
C GLY A 78 -19.28 23.09 -18.45
N PHE A 79 -19.12 22.52 -17.26
CA PHE A 79 -20.20 22.32 -16.28
C PHE A 79 -19.64 22.28 -14.85
N ASN A 80 -20.50 22.57 -13.87
CA ASN A 80 -20.08 22.63 -12.48
C ASN A 80 -20.00 21.22 -11.88
N ALA A 81 -19.04 20.99 -10.99
CA ALA A 81 -18.87 19.76 -10.22
C ALA A 81 -20.18 19.26 -9.58
N SER A 82 -21.00 20.18 -9.07
CA SER A 82 -22.29 19.85 -8.44
C SER A 82 -23.35 19.34 -9.41
N ASP A 83 -23.18 19.51 -10.72
CA ASP A 83 -24.16 19.03 -11.70
C ASP A 83 -24.21 17.48 -11.71
N ILE A 84 -23.04 16.84 -11.55
CA ILE A 84 -22.88 15.37 -11.50
C ILE A 84 -23.67 14.76 -10.34
N ASP A 85 -23.88 15.50 -9.25
CA ASP A 85 -24.64 15.02 -8.08
C ASP A 85 -26.01 14.48 -8.46
N SER A 86 -26.63 15.12 -9.44
CA SER A 86 -27.97 14.81 -9.91
C SER A 86 -28.01 13.86 -11.10
N TRP A 87 -26.88 13.65 -11.78
CA TRP A 87 -26.88 12.85 -13.00
C TRP A 87 -26.98 11.36 -12.66
N PHE A 88 -27.67 10.63 -13.52
CA PHE A 88 -27.82 9.18 -13.42
C PHE A 88 -26.83 8.49 -14.37
N LEU A 89 -25.94 7.65 -13.84
CA LEU A 89 -25.01 6.88 -14.67
C LEU A 89 -25.72 5.66 -15.24
N LYS A 90 -26.01 5.70 -16.53
CA LYS A 90 -26.48 4.56 -17.31
C LYS A 90 -25.28 3.76 -17.83
N VAL A 91 -25.35 2.44 -17.72
CA VAL A 91 -24.40 1.52 -18.35
C VAL A 91 -25.10 0.81 -19.50
N GLU A 92 -24.41 0.68 -20.64
CA GLU A 92 -24.87 -0.04 -21.82
C GLU A 92 -23.78 -0.99 -22.31
N PHE A 93 -24.12 -2.21 -22.72
CA PHE A 93 -23.17 -3.15 -23.32
C PHE A 93 -23.29 -3.04 -24.83
N LEU A 94 -22.29 -2.39 -25.43
CA LEU A 94 -22.15 -2.35 -26.88
C LEU A 94 -21.72 -3.72 -27.39
N ALA A 95 -21.93 -3.94 -28.67
CA ALA A 95 -21.71 -5.19 -29.40
C ALA A 95 -20.23 -5.69 -29.43
N ASN A 96 -19.34 -5.05 -28.65
CA ASN A 96 -17.90 -5.25 -28.62
C ASN A 96 -17.38 -5.76 -27.25
N ASP A 97 -18.25 -6.32 -26.41
CA ASP A 97 -17.92 -6.99 -25.13
C ASP A 97 -17.30 -6.10 -24.02
N TYR A 98 -17.56 -4.78 -24.02
CA TYR A 98 -17.17 -3.89 -22.91
C TYR A 98 -18.28 -2.91 -22.50
N PRO A 99 -18.34 -2.48 -21.21
CA PRO A 99 -19.32 -1.51 -20.74
C PRO A 99 -19.05 -0.12 -21.35
N SER A 100 -20.10 0.47 -21.90
CA SER A 100 -20.19 1.89 -22.23
C SER A 100 -20.97 2.61 -21.12
N TYR A 101 -20.61 3.86 -20.88
CA TYR A 101 -21.17 4.68 -19.82
C TYR A 101 -21.80 5.93 -20.41
N ARG A 102 -22.90 6.41 -19.81
CA ARG A 102 -23.48 7.72 -20.11
C ARG A 102 -24.19 8.26 -18.89
N PHE A 103 -23.96 9.53 -18.59
CA PHE A 103 -24.80 10.25 -17.66
C PHE A 103 -26.06 10.75 -18.35
N LEU A 104 -27.22 10.41 -17.81
CA LEU A 104 -28.46 11.10 -18.12
C LEU A 104 -28.47 12.38 -17.30
N THR A 105 -28.43 13.51 -18.00
CA THR A 105 -28.51 14.84 -17.37
C THR A 105 -29.93 15.10 -16.85
N LYS A 106 -30.10 16.09 -15.95
CA LYS A 106 -31.44 16.47 -15.45
C LYS A 106 -32.46 16.75 -16.56
N SER A 107 -32.01 17.27 -17.71
CA SER A 107 -32.86 17.55 -18.86
C SER A 107 -33.30 16.31 -19.64
N GLU A 108 -32.57 15.20 -19.51
CA GLU A 108 -32.82 13.92 -20.19
C GLU A 108 -33.44 12.87 -19.28
N GLU A 109 -33.46 13.13 -17.96
CA GLU A 109 -34.08 12.28 -16.97
C GLU A 109 -35.58 12.15 -17.29
N LYS A 110 -35.98 10.96 -17.74
CA LYS A 110 -37.39 10.58 -17.70
C LYS A 110 -37.82 10.61 -16.24
N ALA A 111 -38.97 11.22 -15.96
CA ALA A 111 -39.56 11.23 -14.62
C ALA A 111 -39.55 9.82 -14.01
N GLY A 112 -38.69 9.56 -13.01
CA GLY A 112 -38.62 8.26 -12.34
C GLY A 112 -37.29 7.88 -11.68
N HIS A 113 -36.15 8.38 -12.15
CA HIS A 113 -34.86 8.15 -11.49
C HIS A 113 -34.71 9.05 -10.27
N VAL A 114 -34.38 8.46 -9.13
CA VAL A 114 -34.19 9.16 -7.87
C VAL A 114 -33.12 8.42 -7.08
N TRP A 115 -32.00 9.09 -6.84
CA TRP A 115 -30.99 8.63 -5.91
C TRP A 115 -31.55 8.58 -4.48
N VAL A 116 -31.86 7.38 -4.00
CA VAL A 116 -32.32 7.15 -2.63
C VAL A 116 -31.11 6.82 -1.75
N VAL A 117 -31.00 7.50 -0.61
CA VAL A 117 -29.96 7.19 0.38
C VAL A 117 -30.15 5.75 0.86
N SER A 118 -29.14 4.90 0.63
CA SER A 118 -29.14 3.51 1.10
C SER A 118 -28.32 3.33 2.37
N ASN A 119 -27.26 4.13 2.53
CA ASN A 119 -26.44 4.17 3.72
C ASN A 119 -25.73 5.52 3.85
N GLU A 120 -26.11 6.31 4.84
CA GLU A 120 -25.51 7.63 5.13
C GLU A 120 -24.04 7.53 5.54
N GLN A 121 -23.65 6.48 6.27
CA GLN A 121 -22.28 6.31 6.78
C GLN A 121 -21.27 6.02 5.65
N SER A 122 -21.70 5.38 4.57
CA SER A 122 -20.88 5.16 3.38
C SER A 122 -21.18 6.14 2.26
N GLN A 123 -22.03 7.15 2.50
CA GLN A 123 -22.55 8.07 1.47
C GLN A 123 -23.02 7.34 0.20
N ALA A 124 -23.69 6.21 0.39
CA ALA A 124 -24.19 5.37 -0.68
C ALA A 124 -25.62 5.77 -1.05
N TYR A 125 -25.84 5.89 -2.36
CA TYR A 125 -27.12 6.20 -2.97
C TYR A 125 -27.45 5.12 -3.99
N LEU A 126 -28.70 4.72 -4.05
CA LEU A 126 -29.20 3.71 -4.99
C LEU A 126 -30.24 4.28 -5.93
N ASP A 127 -30.24 3.76 -7.14
CA ASP A 127 -31.28 3.99 -8.11
C ASP A 127 -31.62 2.67 -8.82
N GLN A 128 -32.91 2.40 -9.00
CA GLN A 128 -33.38 1.25 -9.75
C GLN A 128 -33.30 1.57 -11.23
N GLY A 129 -32.38 0.88 -11.91
CA GLY A 129 -32.13 1.09 -13.32
C GLY A 129 -33.26 0.59 -14.22
N GLU A 130 -33.41 1.23 -15.38
CA GLU A 130 -34.11 0.62 -16.52
C GLU A 130 -33.37 -0.66 -16.98
N VAL A 131 -34.06 -1.49 -17.78
CA VAL A 131 -33.45 -2.66 -18.46
C VAL A 131 -32.26 -2.19 -19.30
N CYS A 132 -31.11 -2.84 -19.16
CA CYS A 132 -29.95 -2.58 -20.02
C CYS A 132 -30.05 -3.46 -21.27
N ASN A 133 -30.09 -2.81 -22.44
CA ASN A 133 -30.08 -3.46 -23.74
C ASN A 133 -28.65 -3.78 -24.18
N THR A 134 -28.43 -4.96 -24.75
CA THR A 134 -27.22 -5.27 -25.51
C THR A 134 -27.54 -5.09 -27.00
N THR A 135 -26.66 -4.45 -27.77
CA THR A 135 -26.85 -4.36 -29.23
C THR A 135 -26.21 -5.57 -29.89
N ALA A 136 -26.96 -6.30 -30.72
CA ALA A 136 -26.39 -7.36 -31.56
C ALA A 136 -25.56 -6.75 -32.71
N VAL A 137 -24.38 -7.32 -32.99
CA VAL A 137 -23.61 -7.00 -34.21
C VAL A 137 -24.37 -7.57 -35.42
N THR A 138 -24.75 -6.72 -36.37
CA THR A 138 -25.14 -7.19 -37.71
C THR A 138 -23.89 -7.66 -38.46
N GLY A 139 -23.80 -8.97 -38.73
CA GLY A 139 -22.74 -9.56 -39.57
C GLY A 139 -21.90 -10.66 -38.92
N VAL A 140 -22.09 -10.95 -37.63
CA VAL A 140 -21.50 -12.13 -36.96
C VAL A 140 -22.63 -12.90 -36.28
N SER A 141 -22.72 -14.21 -36.52
CA SER A 141 -23.72 -15.11 -35.93
C SER A 141 -23.49 -15.37 -34.43
N ILE A 142 -23.48 -14.32 -33.62
CA ILE A 142 -23.51 -14.42 -32.15
C ILE A 142 -24.93 -14.04 -31.72
N LYS A 143 -25.59 -14.99 -31.03
CA LYS A 143 -26.95 -14.84 -30.49
C LYS A 143 -27.03 -13.57 -29.61
N PRO A 144 -28.13 -12.80 -29.66
CA PRO A 144 -28.31 -11.62 -28.82
C PRO A 144 -28.20 -12.03 -27.34
N VAL A 145 -27.24 -11.44 -26.62
CA VAL A 145 -27.08 -11.72 -25.19
C VAL A 145 -28.16 -10.94 -24.44
N ALA A 146 -29.16 -11.67 -23.96
CA ALA A 146 -30.08 -11.39 -22.83
C ALA A 146 -30.23 -9.94 -22.32
N ASN A 147 -31.48 -9.48 -22.22
CA ASN A 147 -31.81 -8.28 -21.44
C ASN A 147 -31.28 -8.42 -20.00
N VAL A 148 -30.57 -7.41 -19.50
CA VAL A 148 -30.17 -7.37 -18.08
C VAL A 148 -31.31 -6.73 -17.30
N THR A 149 -31.93 -7.52 -16.41
CA THR A 149 -33.08 -7.10 -15.60
C THR A 149 -32.70 -6.97 -14.13
N GLY A 150 -33.54 -6.26 -13.35
CA GLY A 150 -33.29 -6.03 -11.92
C GLY A 150 -32.03 -5.21 -11.67
N VAL A 151 -31.75 -4.22 -12.53
CA VAL A 151 -30.54 -3.42 -12.46
C VAL A 151 -30.58 -2.48 -11.27
N THR A 152 -29.51 -2.46 -10.47
CA THR A 152 -29.34 -1.48 -9.39
C THR A 152 -28.02 -0.75 -9.60
N TYR A 153 -28.09 0.58 -9.64
CA TYR A 153 -26.92 1.44 -9.67
C TYR A 153 -26.65 1.98 -8.26
N THR A 154 -25.39 1.93 -7.84
CA THR A 154 -24.91 2.49 -6.58
C THR A 154 -23.92 3.60 -6.86
N LYS A 155 -24.14 4.77 -6.26
CA LYS A 155 -23.21 5.90 -6.26
C LYS A 155 -22.71 6.13 -4.84
N TYR A 156 -21.40 6.22 -4.66
CA TYR A 156 -20.78 6.64 -3.41
C TYR A 156 -20.14 8.01 -3.59
N LYS A 157 -20.55 8.98 -2.78
CA LYS A 157 -20.00 10.34 -2.82
C LYS A 157 -18.85 10.44 -1.83
N GLY A 158 -17.66 10.84 -2.29
CA GLY A 158 -16.56 11.25 -1.40
C GLY A 158 -16.05 10.21 -0.39
N LEU A 159 -16.51 8.96 -0.52
CA LEU A 159 -16.17 7.79 0.27
C LEU A 159 -16.17 6.62 -0.69
N ASN A 160 -15.16 5.76 -0.58
CA ASN A 160 -15.07 4.59 -1.44
C ASN A 160 -16.13 3.54 -1.10
N ALA A 161 -16.42 2.66 -2.06
CA ALA A 161 -17.22 1.47 -1.79
C ALA A 161 -16.47 0.58 -0.80
N ARG A 162 -17.17 0.09 0.23
CA ARG A 162 -16.61 -0.83 1.23
C ARG A 162 -16.23 -2.14 0.52
N PHE A 163 -14.94 -2.42 0.38
CA PHE A 163 -14.45 -3.75 0.02
C PHE A 163 -14.25 -4.58 1.28
N PHE A 164 -14.59 -5.86 1.22
CA PHE A 164 -14.17 -6.81 2.24
C PHE A 164 -12.70 -7.14 2.01
N THR A 165 -11.83 -6.84 2.96
CA THR A 165 -10.53 -7.49 3.05
C THR A 165 -10.69 -8.85 3.73
N HIS A 166 -9.75 -9.76 3.46
CA HIS A 166 -9.77 -11.16 3.93
C HIS A 166 -9.85 -11.29 5.47
N ASP A 167 -9.55 -10.22 6.21
CA ASP A 167 -9.47 -10.19 7.67
C ASP A 167 -10.73 -9.57 8.34
N GLY A 168 -11.76 -9.22 7.57
CA GLY A 168 -13.02 -8.69 8.12
C GLY A 168 -12.94 -7.27 8.69
N ASP A 169 -11.79 -6.61 8.54
CA ASP A 169 -11.61 -5.21 8.90
C ASP A 169 -12.02 -4.29 7.76
N TYR A 170 -13.11 -3.55 7.99
CA TYR A 170 -13.58 -2.48 7.11
C TYR A 170 -12.57 -1.34 7.10
N HIS A 171 -11.57 -1.42 6.22
CA HIS A 171 -10.59 -0.36 6.09
C HIS A 171 -11.23 0.88 5.45
N ASN A 172 -11.72 1.79 6.29
CA ASN A 172 -11.76 3.23 6.01
C ASN A 172 -10.32 3.82 5.93
N VAL A 173 -9.34 3.03 5.50
CA VAL A 173 -7.91 3.37 5.58
C VAL A 173 -7.50 3.99 4.26
N TYR A 174 -7.89 5.25 4.09
CA TYR A 174 -7.12 6.16 3.26
C TYR A 174 -6.72 7.37 4.11
N PRO A 175 -5.41 7.62 4.31
CA PRO A 175 -4.94 8.88 4.86
C PRO A 175 -5.14 9.98 3.80
N GLY A 176 -6.36 10.49 3.68
CA GLY A 176 -6.71 11.49 2.66
C GLY A 176 -8.20 11.68 2.40
N LYS A 177 -9.04 11.73 3.45
CA LYS A 177 -10.49 11.98 3.32
C LYS A 177 -10.81 13.19 2.42
N ASP A 178 -9.97 14.22 2.47
CA ASP A 178 -10.09 15.45 1.66
C ASP A 178 -9.75 15.23 0.17
N LYS A 179 -8.94 14.23 -0.16
CA LYS A 179 -8.59 13.88 -1.55
C LYS A 179 -9.71 13.09 -2.21
N ILE A 180 -10.33 12.18 -1.46
CA ILE A 180 -11.40 11.31 -1.97
C ILE A 180 -12.74 12.06 -2.10
N SER A 181 -12.94 13.16 -1.35
CA SER A 181 -14.21 13.91 -1.33
C SER A 181 -14.66 14.45 -2.70
N ARG A 182 -13.74 14.62 -3.66
CA ARG A 182 -14.04 15.05 -5.04
C ARG A 182 -14.43 13.90 -5.99
N PHE A 183 -14.26 12.64 -5.56
CA PHE A 183 -14.51 11.47 -6.39
C PHE A 183 -15.86 10.85 -6.08
N TYR A 184 -16.63 10.55 -7.14
CA TYR A 184 -17.85 9.77 -7.07
C TYR A 184 -17.60 8.40 -7.65
N PHE A 185 -17.86 7.37 -6.85
CA PHE A 185 -17.66 5.98 -7.23
C PHE A 185 -18.97 5.39 -7.68
N TYR A 186 -18.95 4.74 -8.84
CA TYR A 186 -20.14 4.13 -9.41
C TYR A 186 -19.95 2.63 -9.56
N TYR A 187 -20.96 1.90 -9.09
CA TYR A 187 -21.09 0.46 -9.16
C TYR A 187 -22.47 0.12 -9.69
N PHE A 188 -22.60 -0.98 -10.42
CA PHE A 188 -23.90 -1.46 -10.88
C PHE A 188 -23.98 -2.97 -10.69
N THR A 189 -25.20 -3.48 -10.53
CA THR A 189 -25.51 -4.90 -10.48
C THR A 189 -26.71 -5.18 -11.37
N GLY A 190 -26.82 -6.41 -11.88
CA GLY A 190 -27.97 -6.84 -12.68
C GLY A 190 -27.96 -8.34 -12.94
N THR A 191 -29.11 -8.88 -13.35
CA THR A 191 -29.26 -10.30 -13.67
C THR A 191 -29.54 -10.48 -15.16
N PRO A 192 -28.64 -11.13 -15.92
CA PRO A 192 -28.92 -11.50 -17.30
C PRO A 192 -29.87 -12.70 -17.37
N GLU A 193 -30.76 -12.70 -18.38
CA GLU A 193 -31.86 -13.64 -18.61
C GLU A 193 -31.46 -15.14 -18.73
N MET A 194 -30.18 -15.49 -18.92
CA MET A 194 -29.68 -16.87 -19.01
C MET A 194 -28.50 -17.22 -18.06
N ALA A 195 -28.40 -16.54 -16.91
CA ALA A 195 -27.47 -16.78 -15.79
C ALA A 195 -26.01 -16.27 -15.91
N LYS A 196 -25.39 -16.26 -14.70
CA LYS A 196 -24.17 -15.59 -14.17
C LYS A 196 -24.28 -14.06 -14.04
N PHE A 197 -24.06 -13.57 -12.82
CA PHE A 197 -24.09 -12.14 -12.46
C PHE A 197 -23.18 -11.34 -13.39
N LEU A 198 -23.61 -10.12 -13.71
CA LEU A 198 -22.80 -9.21 -14.50
C LEU A 198 -21.68 -8.63 -13.61
N GLU A 199 -20.46 -9.15 -13.75
CA GLU A 199 -19.25 -8.67 -13.09
C GLU A 199 -18.67 -7.50 -13.92
N ASN A 200 -19.03 -6.23 -13.64
CA ASN A 200 -18.27 -5.11 -14.21
C ASN A 200 -17.65 -4.19 -13.17
N CYS A 201 -16.62 -3.50 -13.67
CA CYS A 201 -15.76 -2.64 -12.91
C CYS A 201 -16.46 -1.50 -12.18
N LEU A 202 -15.85 -1.14 -11.06
CA LEU A 202 -16.16 0.08 -10.34
C LEU A 202 -15.33 1.22 -10.95
N ILE A 203 -16.00 2.28 -11.39
CA ILE A 203 -15.35 3.49 -11.91
C ILE A 203 -15.42 4.61 -10.89
N ALA A 204 -14.37 5.42 -10.82
CA ALA A 204 -14.32 6.64 -10.04
C ALA A 204 -14.32 7.86 -10.98
N VAL A 205 -15.29 8.74 -10.82
CA VAL A 205 -15.39 10.00 -11.56
C VAL A 205 -14.91 11.12 -10.67
N ASP A 206 -13.93 11.87 -11.15
CA ASP A 206 -13.49 13.07 -10.49
C ASP A 206 -14.36 14.27 -10.88
N THR A 207 -15.07 14.85 -9.92
CA THR A 207 -16.03 15.93 -10.16
C THR A 207 -15.40 17.25 -10.59
N TYR A 208 -14.08 17.44 -10.42
CA TYR A 208 -13.38 18.66 -10.82
C TYR A 208 -12.74 18.47 -12.20
N SER A 209 -11.79 17.53 -12.33
CA SER A 209 -11.13 17.28 -13.61
C SER A 209 -12.03 16.66 -14.67
N LYS A 210 -13.17 16.09 -14.27
CA LYS A 210 -14.13 15.34 -15.11
C LYS A 210 -13.55 14.06 -15.70
N LEU A 211 -12.38 13.62 -15.23
CA LEU A 211 -11.73 12.39 -15.64
C LEU A 211 -12.35 11.17 -14.97
N LEU A 212 -12.33 10.04 -15.69
CA LEU A 212 -12.70 8.72 -15.19
C LEU A 212 -11.45 7.93 -14.84
N PHE A 213 -11.49 7.27 -13.70
CA PHE A 213 -10.47 6.34 -13.22
C PHE A 213 -11.08 4.96 -13.00
N TYR A 214 -10.28 3.93 -13.25
CA TYR A 214 -10.65 2.55 -12.94
C TYR A 214 -10.29 2.25 -11.48
N TYR A 215 -11.25 1.78 -10.69
CA TYR A 215 -11.07 1.68 -9.24
C TYR A 215 -11.21 0.26 -8.68
N GLY A 216 -12.08 -0.58 -9.24
CA GLY A 216 -12.29 -1.93 -8.73
C GLY A 216 -12.55 -2.95 -9.83
N ARG A 217 -11.97 -4.14 -9.66
CA ARG A 217 -12.13 -5.28 -10.59
C ARG A 217 -12.45 -6.58 -9.84
N PRO A 218 -13.06 -7.58 -10.50
CA PRO A 218 -13.27 -8.88 -9.88
C PRO A 218 -11.92 -9.60 -9.68
N GLN A 219 -11.82 -10.40 -8.63
CA GLN A 219 -10.67 -11.24 -8.32
C GLN A 219 -10.66 -12.48 -9.23
N SER A 220 -9.57 -12.68 -9.99
CA SER A 220 -9.44 -13.72 -11.02
C SER A 220 -9.61 -15.15 -10.52
N ASP A 221 -9.35 -15.40 -9.24
CA ASP A 221 -9.20 -16.74 -8.68
C ASP A 221 -10.52 -17.33 -8.18
N TYR A 222 -11.59 -16.54 -8.16
CA TYR A 222 -12.93 -16.94 -7.70
C TYR A 222 -14.05 -16.58 -8.69
N PRO A 223 -14.12 -17.26 -9.85
CA PRO A 223 -15.10 -16.99 -10.90
C PRO A 223 -16.55 -17.44 -10.57
N ASN A 224 -16.85 -17.79 -9.31
CA ASN A 224 -18.16 -18.26 -8.84
C ASN A 224 -18.30 -18.13 -7.31
N PRO A 225 -19.04 -17.14 -6.78
CA PRO A 225 -19.34 -17.09 -5.35
C PRO A 225 -20.34 -18.22 -4.95
N PRO A 226 -20.08 -19.01 -3.90
CA PRO A 226 -21.05 -19.95 -3.36
C PRO A 226 -22.32 -19.25 -2.86
N SER A 227 -23.50 -19.85 -3.08
CA SER A 227 -24.82 -19.24 -2.80
C SER A 227 -25.07 -18.86 -1.33
N TRP A 228 -24.33 -19.45 -0.39
CA TRP A 228 -24.45 -19.25 1.06
C TRP A 228 -23.60 -18.07 1.60
N GLN A 229 -22.80 -17.42 0.75
CA GLN A 229 -21.94 -16.27 1.10
C GLN A 229 -22.43 -14.95 0.49
N LYS A 230 -23.64 -14.93 -0.05
CA LYS A 230 -24.32 -13.69 -0.45
C LYS A 230 -24.66 -12.88 0.81
N PRO A 231 -24.36 -11.57 0.87
CA PRO A 231 -24.70 -10.75 2.03
C PRO A 231 -26.20 -10.85 2.33
N SER A 232 -26.53 -11.27 3.55
CA SER A 232 -27.89 -11.60 4.00
C SER A 232 -28.66 -10.39 4.54
N ASN A 233 -28.00 -9.24 4.65
CA ASN A 233 -28.46 -8.00 5.24
C ASN A 233 -28.58 -6.90 4.18
N LEU A 234 -29.65 -6.10 4.26
CA LEU A 234 -30.00 -5.03 3.32
C LEU A 234 -28.91 -3.96 3.13
N VAL A 235 -28.00 -3.82 4.12
CA VAL A 235 -26.89 -2.86 4.08
C VAL A 235 -25.71 -3.37 3.21
N ASP A 236 -25.50 -4.68 3.15
CA ASP A 236 -24.37 -5.29 2.44
C ASP A 236 -24.77 -5.84 1.06
N LYS A 237 -26.07 -5.92 0.76
CA LYS A 237 -26.60 -6.32 -0.56
C LYS A 237 -26.10 -5.42 -1.71
N TYR A 238 -25.72 -4.19 -1.42
CA TYR A 238 -25.44 -3.14 -2.41
C TYR A 238 -23.98 -2.70 -2.50
N SER A 239 -23.09 -3.35 -1.75
CA SER A 239 -21.64 -3.18 -1.84
C SER A 239 -21.02 -4.24 -2.75
N PRO A 240 -19.87 -3.97 -3.41
CA PRO A 240 -19.09 -5.02 -4.06
C PRO A 240 -18.82 -6.13 -3.04
N THR A 241 -19.10 -7.38 -3.40
CA THR A 241 -18.85 -8.53 -2.53
C THR A 241 -17.35 -8.69 -2.28
N GLY A 242 -16.92 -9.47 -1.29
CA GLY A 242 -15.49 -9.73 -0.99
C GLY A 242 -14.68 -10.49 -2.05
N TYR A 243 -15.12 -10.40 -3.30
CA TYR A 243 -14.51 -10.95 -4.50
C TYR A 243 -14.03 -9.84 -5.44
N TRP A 244 -14.02 -8.59 -4.96
CA TRP A 244 -13.56 -7.42 -5.68
C TRP A 244 -12.32 -6.88 -5.00
N ILE A 245 -11.28 -6.65 -5.80
CA ILE A 245 -10.04 -6.05 -5.35
C ILE A 245 -10.04 -4.60 -5.84
N SER A 246 -9.78 -3.67 -4.91
CA SER A 246 -9.49 -2.30 -5.30
C SER A 246 -8.17 -2.25 -6.06
N ILE A 247 -8.08 -1.39 -7.08
CA ILE A 247 -6.81 -1.16 -7.80
C ILE A 247 -5.70 -0.70 -6.84
N ASP A 248 -6.08 -0.12 -5.71
CA ASP A 248 -5.21 0.37 -4.64
C ASP A 248 -4.68 -0.73 -3.72
N GLU A 249 -5.22 -1.95 -3.81
CA GLU A 249 -4.75 -3.13 -3.10
C GLU A 249 -4.11 -4.14 -4.06
N GLY A 250 -4.34 -3.96 -5.36
CA GLY A 250 -3.77 -4.79 -6.41
C GLY A 250 -2.30 -4.46 -6.67
N ILE A 251 -1.46 -5.49 -6.76
CA ILE A 251 -0.14 -5.37 -7.38
C ILE A 251 -0.38 -5.30 -8.90
N ASN A 252 0.00 -4.19 -9.54
CA ASN A 252 -0.11 -4.07 -11.00
C ASN A 252 0.83 -5.04 -11.73
N ASP A 253 0.72 -5.10 -13.06
CA ASP A 253 1.55 -5.94 -13.94
C ASP A 253 3.08 -5.74 -13.79
N LYS A 254 3.50 -4.69 -13.07
CA LYS A 254 4.89 -4.34 -12.78
C LYS A 254 5.29 -4.49 -11.31
N GLY A 255 4.45 -5.09 -10.46
CA GLY A 255 4.82 -5.29 -9.05
C GLY A 255 4.59 -4.05 -8.16
N GLN A 256 3.86 -3.04 -8.62
CA GLN A 256 3.72 -1.75 -7.94
C GLN A 256 2.27 -1.50 -7.50
N ASN A 257 2.11 -0.72 -6.45
CA ASN A 257 0.81 -0.28 -5.94
C ASN A 257 0.82 1.26 -5.82
N TYR A 258 -0.17 1.91 -6.41
CA TYR A 258 -0.38 3.36 -6.40
C TYR A 258 -1.83 3.65 -6.07
N PRO A 259 -2.16 4.82 -5.49
CA PRO A 259 -3.55 5.26 -5.43
C PRO A 259 -4.18 5.30 -6.83
N PHE A 260 -5.46 4.93 -6.96
CA PHE A 260 -6.17 4.74 -8.23
C PHE A 260 -6.10 6.00 -9.10
N TYR A 261 -6.14 7.16 -8.45
CA TYR A 261 -6.11 8.46 -9.11
C TYR A 261 -4.74 8.80 -9.69
N GLU A 262 -3.67 8.09 -9.35
CA GLU A 262 -2.35 8.24 -9.97
C GLU A 262 -2.15 7.38 -11.22
N TYR A 263 -3.02 6.42 -11.47
CA TYR A 263 -3.06 5.73 -12.75
C TYR A 263 -3.67 6.63 -13.83
N ASP A 264 -3.34 6.34 -15.07
CA ASP A 264 -3.85 7.09 -16.21
C ASP A 264 -5.37 7.01 -16.29
N PRO A 265 -6.06 8.14 -16.52
CA PRO A 265 -7.49 8.16 -16.64
C PRO A 265 -7.94 7.29 -17.81
N VAL A 266 -9.00 6.52 -17.61
CA VAL A 266 -9.59 5.63 -18.61
C VAL A 266 -10.59 6.34 -19.51
N GLY A 267 -10.98 7.56 -19.16
CA GLY A 267 -11.94 8.35 -19.92
C GLY A 267 -12.21 9.72 -19.32
N TYR A 268 -13.24 10.40 -19.82
CA TYR A 268 -13.74 11.66 -19.27
C TYR A 268 -15.25 11.87 -19.54
N VAL A 269 -15.86 12.77 -18.78
CA VAL A 269 -17.26 13.18 -18.90
C VAL A 269 -17.36 14.52 -19.63
N LYS A 270 -18.31 14.64 -20.55
CA LYS A 270 -18.68 15.89 -21.23
C LYS A 270 -19.85 16.58 -20.55
N SER A 271 -20.04 17.87 -20.84
CA SER A 271 -21.13 18.68 -20.30
C SER A 271 -22.53 18.18 -20.69
N ASP A 272 -22.65 17.40 -21.77
CA ASP A 272 -23.89 16.78 -22.22
C ASP A 272 -24.14 15.39 -21.59
N GLY A 273 -23.33 14.98 -20.62
CA GLY A 273 -23.42 13.67 -19.96
C GLY A 273 -22.77 12.52 -20.74
N THR A 274 -22.28 12.75 -21.96
CA THR A 274 -21.54 11.72 -22.71
C THR A 274 -20.25 11.36 -21.97
N VAL A 275 -19.99 10.05 -21.80
CA VAL A 275 -18.71 9.55 -21.31
C VAL A 275 -17.89 9.04 -22.48
N VAL A 276 -16.66 9.52 -22.60
CA VAL A 276 -15.69 9.04 -23.59
C VAL A 276 -14.70 8.13 -22.89
N ILE A 277 -14.64 6.86 -23.31
CA ILE A 277 -13.60 5.92 -22.89
C ILE A 277 -12.45 5.99 -23.89
N PHE A 278 -11.21 6.06 -23.39
CA PHE A 278 -10.03 6.11 -24.24
C PHE A 278 -9.74 4.74 -24.86
N ASP A 279 -9.23 4.74 -26.10
CA ASP A 279 -8.98 3.56 -26.92
C ASP A 279 -7.99 2.59 -26.25
N TRP A 280 -6.99 3.12 -25.55
CA TRP A 280 -6.00 2.29 -24.86
C TRP A 280 -6.66 1.39 -23.82
N PHE A 281 -7.67 1.89 -23.12
CA PHE A 281 -8.40 1.16 -22.10
C PHE A 281 -9.45 0.26 -22.73
N ALA A 282 -10.20 0.77 -23.72
CA ALA A 282 -11.17 -0.02 -24.47
C ALA A 282 -10.52 -1.25 -25.15
N ASN A 283 -9.30 -1.12 -25.67
CA ASN A 283 -8.53 -2.23 -26.23
C ASN A 283 -8.13 -3.26 -25.17
N ARG A 284 -7.78 -2.82 -23.95
CA ARG A 284 -7.46 -3.73 -22.83
C ARG A 284 -8.67 -4.55 -22.41
N LEU A 285 -9.84 -3.92 -22.28
CA LEU A 285 -11.09 -4.61 -21.97
C LEU A 285 -11.43 -5.68 -23.03
N ARG A 286 -11.15 -5.43 -24.31
CA ARG A 286 -11.36 -6.40 -25.40
C ARG A 286 -10.35 -7.54 -25.44
N GLY A 287 -9.14 -7.34 -24.89
CA GLY A 287 -7.99 -8.21 -25.10
C GLY A 287 -7.92 -9.45 -24.19
N ASN A 288 -8.83 -9.62 -23.23
CA ASN A 288 -8.77 -10.69 -22.22
C ASN A 288 -7.44 -10.71 -21.42
N HIS A 289 -6.74 -9.57 -21.38
CA HIS A 289 -5.50 -9.36 -20.63
C HIS A 289 -5.80 -8.61 -19.33
N ASN A 290 -4.93 -8.73 -18.31
CA ASN A 290 -5.03 -8.05 -17.02
C ASN A 290 -5.67 -6.65 -17.15
N ASN A 291 -6.91 -6.51 -16.66
CA ASN A 291 -7.72 -5.29 -16.71
C ASN A 291 -7.16 -4.16 -15.82
N ASP A 292 -5.90 -4.24 -15.43
CA ASP A 292 -5.25 -3.27 -14.56
C ASP A 292 -4.97 -1.98 -15.35
N PRO A 293 -5.24 -0.82 -14.73
CA PRO A 293 -4.92 0.46 -15.33
C PRO A 293 -3.41 0.65 -15.38
N ILE A 294 -2.95 1.45 -16.34
CA ILE A 294 -1.52 1.74 -16.51
C ILE A 294 -1.17 3.08 -15.88
N LYS A 295 0.10 3.24 -15.52
CA LYS A 295 0.70 4.54 -15.20
C LYS A 295 1.79 4.81 -16.23
N SER A 296 1.51 5.67 -17.20
CA SER A 296 2.45 5.97 -18.29
C SER A 296 3.69 6.73 -17.81
N ASP A 297 4.79 6.56 -18.54
CA ASP A 297 6.01 7.34 -18.32
C ASP A 297 5.72 8.84 -18.59
N PRO A 298 6.12 9.76 -17.69
CA PRO A 298 6.01 11.21 -17.85
C PRO A 298 6.52 11.78 -19.17
N LYS A 299 7.50 11.13 -19.81
CA LYS A 299 8.21 11.74 -20.92
C LYS A 299 7.33 11.79 -22.17
N GLY A 300 6.69 12.95 -22.37
CA GLY A 300 5.85 13.24 -23.54
C GLY A 300 4.37 12.89 -23.37
N ALA A 301 3.95 12.41 -22.19
CA ALA A 301 2.54 12.11 -21.93
C ALA A 301 1.74 13.40 -21.68
N ILE A 302 0.58 13.52 -22.34
CA ILE A 302 -0.34 14.65 -22.25
C ILE A 302 -1.35 14.39 -21.14
N VAL A 303 -1.63 15.38 -20.28
CA VAL A 303 -2.78 15.29 -19.37
C VAL A 303 -4.05 15.67 -20.15
N PRO A 304 -5.04 14.76 -20.27
CA PRO A 304 -6.21 15.01 -21.11
C PRO A 304 -7.10 16.07 -20.46
N ASN A 305 -7.30 17.20 -21.11
CA ASN A 305 -8.16 18.29 -20.64
C ASN A 305 -9.56 18.18 -21.26
N PRO A 306 -10.62 17.88 -20.51
CA PRO A 306 -11.96 17.72 -21.09
C PRO A 306 -12.50 18.95 -21.82
N ASN A 307 -12.04 20.17 -21.52
CA ASN A 307 -12.44 21.38 -22.27
C ASN A 307 -12.01 21.34 -23.74
N THR A 308 -10.95 20.60 -24.07
CA THR A 308 -10.45 20.48 -25.45
C THR A 308 -11.06 19.30 -26.19
N ASN A 309 -12.00 18.56 -25.58
CA ASN A 309 -12.57 17.33 -26.13
C ASN A 309 -11.51 16.38 -26.71
N PRO A 310 -10.58 15.86 -25.87
CA PRO A 310 -9.47 15.04 -26.34
C PRO A 310 -10.00 13.81 -27.10
N SER A 311 -9.26 13.43 -28.14
CA SER A 311 -9.55 12.22 -28.93
C SER A 311 -9.53 10.98 -28.05
N ALA A 312 -10.39 10.00 -28.35
CA ALA A 312 -10.37 8.69 -27.70
C ALA A 312 -8.99 8.00 -27.80
N SER A 313 -8.22 8.29 -28.85
CA SER A 313 -6.87 7.74 -29.04
C SER A 313 -5.80 8.31 -28.09
N THR A 314 -6.14 9.29 -27.25
CA THR A 314 -5.21 9.91 -26.31
C THR A 314 -4.87 8.95 -25.17
N THR A 315 -3.59 8.58 -25.03
CA THR A 315 -3.08 7.75 -23.92
C THR A 315 -2.79 8.61 -22.69
N GLY A 316 -3.77 9.43 -22.30
CA GLY A 316 -3.58 10.56 -21.39
C GLY A 316 -3.03 10.18 -20.01
N ARG A 317 -2.28 11.08 -19.38
CA ARG A 317 -1.71 10.91 -18.03
C ARG A 317 -2.60 11.49 -16.95
N SER A 318 -2.60 10.89 -15.77
CA SER A 318 -3.23 11.51 -14.61
C SER A 318 -2.57 12.83 -14.17
N PRO A 319 -3.35 13.88 -13.89
CA PRO A 319 -2.85 15.12 -13.28
C PRO A 319 -2.36 14.94 -11.84
N TYR A 320 -2.69 13.82 -11.18
CA TYR A 320 -2.30 13.49 -9.80
C TYR A 320 -1.09 12.58 -9.76
N ALA A 321 -0.72 11.97 -10.88
CA ALA A 321 0.45 11.13 -10.98
C ALA A 321 1.70 11.97 -10.77
N PHE A 322 2.36 11.82 -9.62
CA PHE A 322 3.71 12.35 -9.45
C PHE A 322 4.67 11.59 -10.37
N TYR A 323 5.66 12.32 -10.90
CA TYR A 323 6.86 11.69 -11.44
C TYR A 323 7.91 11.73 -10.35
N SER A 324 8.27 10.57 -9.82
CA SER A 324 9.56 10.43 -9.18
C SER A 324 10.48 9.74 -10.19
N PRO A 325 11.38 10.49 -10.86
CA PRO A 325 12.47 9.86 -11.61
C PRO A 325 13.36 8.97 -10.72
N LEU A 326 13.19 9.05 -9.39
CA LEU A 326 13.89 8.26 -8.37
C LEU A 326 13.11 7.00 -7.96
N ALA A 327 11.77 6.97 -8.01
CA ALA A 327 10.99 5.82 -7.53
C ALA A 327 11.10 4.55 -8.39
N GLN A 328 11.47 4.66 -9.67
CA GLN A 328 11.89 3.50 -10.48
C GLN A 328 13.40 3.29 -10.51
N LYS A 329 14.21 4.21 -9.95
CA LYS A 329 15.68 4.22 -10.10
C LYS A 329 16.46 4.15 -8.79
N ASP A 330 15.76 3.97 -7.67
CA ASP A 330 16.31 3.79 -6.32
C ASP A 330 15.48 2.76 -5.52
N LYS A 331 15.07 1.67 -6.18
CA LYS A 331 14.49 0.52 -5.48
C LYS A 331 15.60 -0.18 -4.73
N THR A 332 15.43 -0.32 -3.43
CA THR A 332 16.35 -1.06 -2.56
C THR A 332 15.65 -2.31 -2.06
N LYS A 333 16.37 -3.43 -2.07
CA LYS A 333 15.96 -4.64 -1.38
C LYS A 333 16.91 -4.93 -0.25
N ILE A 334 16.33 -5.16 0.92
CA ILE A 334 17.04 -5.57 2.12
C ILE A 334 16.58 -6.99 2.42
N THR A 335 17.49 -7.96 2.33
CA THR A 335 17.21 -9.33 2.74
C THR A 335 17.88 -9.60 4.06
N ILE A 336 17.09 -9.81 5.10
CA ILE A 336 17.57 -10.16 6.43
C ILE A 336 17.48 -11.68 6.57
N SER A 337 18.57 -12.31 6.95
CA SER A 337 18.64 -13.75 7.18
C SER A 337 19.20 -14.05 8.56
N THR A 338 18.73 -15.13 9.15
CA THR A 338 19.36 -15.78 10.31
C THR A 338 20.09 -17.00 9.79
N THR A 339 21.37 -17.16 10.10
CA THR A 339 22.17 -18.31 9.62
C THR A 339 22.36 -19.34 10.73
N LYS A 340 22.73 -18.89 11.93
CA LYS A 340 22.91 -19.77 13.09
C LYS A 340 22.66 -19.07 14.42
N LEU A 341 22.48 -19.90 15.44
CA LEU A 341 22.45 -19.51 16.85
C LEU A 341 23.73 -19.95 17.55
N ILE A 342 24.12 -19.21 18.58
CA ILE A 342 25.29 -19.48 19.40
C ILE A 342 24.87 -19.41 20.87
N ASN A 343 25.10 -20.47 21.64
CA ASN A 343 24.84 -20.45 23.07
C ASN A 343 26.13 -20.18 23.84
N TYR A 344 26.19 -19.05 24.56
CA TYR A 344 27.36 -18.71 25.37
C TYR A 344 27.21 -19.24 26.79
N THR A 345 26.13 -18.91 27.49
CA THR A 345 26.01 -19.19 28.94
C THR A 345 24.75 -19.93 29.36
N VAL A 346 23.80 -20.17 28.45
CA VAL A 346 22.50 -20.78 28.79
C VAL A 346 22.62 -22.28 29.01
N PHE A 347 21.94 -22.81 30.04
CA PHE A 347 21.90 -24.23 30.38
C PHE A 347 20.49 -24.67 30.77
N SER A 348 20.22 -25.96 30.64
CA SER A 348 19.00 -26.62 31.12
C SER A 348 19.25 -27.47 32.36
N TYR A 349 18.18 -27.83 33.04
CA TYR A 349 18.15 -28.77 34.14
C TYR A 349 17.41 -30.04 33.77
N LYS A 350 17.82 -31.13 34.39
CA LYS A 350 17.12 -32.39 34.39
C LYS A 350 16.64 -32.71 35.80
N TYR A 351 15.34 -32.93 35.91
CA TYR A 351 14.69 -33.35 37.12
C TYR A 351 14.30 -34.82 37.03
N SER A 352 14.68 -35.58 38.05
CA SER A 352 14.31 -36.98 38.18
C SER A 352 13.78 -37.29 39.58
N ILE A 353 12.77 -38.15 39.65
CA ILE A 353 12.17 -38.59 40.91
C ILE A 353 12.92 -39.84 41.38
N GLN A 354 13.54 -39.76 42.56
CA GLN A 354 14.03 -40.92 43.28
C GLN A 354 12.92 -41.42 44.21
N ILE A 355 12.55 -42.70 44.06
CA ILE A 355 11.39 -43.28 44.76
C ILE A 355 11.74 -43.68 46.21
N PHE A 356 12.99 -44.05 46.50
CA PHE A 356 13.43 -44.42 47.85
C PHE A 356 14.88 -43.99 48.14
N PRO A 357 15.12 -43.15 49.16
CA PRO A 357 14.14 -42.27 49.81
C PRO A 357 13.54 -41.26 48.81
N PRO A 358 12.28 -40.80 49.00
CA PRO A 358 11.66 -39.82 48.12
C PRO A 358 12.48 -38.54 48.08
N SER A 359 13.07 -38.25 46.92
CA SER A 359 13.82 -37.01 46.68
C SER A 359 13.77 -36.63 45.21
N MET A 360 13.81 -35.33 44.95
CA MET A 360 13.92 -34.79 43.61
C MET A 360 15.39 -34.49 43.36
N LYS A 361 15.96 -35.13 42.34
CA LYS A 361 17.34 -34.86 41.90
C LYS A 361 17.30 -33.86 40.77
N GLU A 362 18.02 -32.76 40.95
CA GLU A 362 18.28 -31.73 39.94
C GLU A 362 19.71 -31.92 39.41
N GLU A 363 19.82 -32.05 38.10
CA GLU A 363 21.09 -32.14 37.40
C GLU A 363 21.20 -30.97 36.42
N LYS A 364 22.26 -30.16 36.57
CA LYS A 364 22.57 -29.07 35.64
C LYS A 364 23.24 -29.64 34.39
N LEU A 365 22.66 -29.38 33.23
CA LEU A 365 23.14 -29.89 31.94
C LEU A 365 24.11 -28.89 31.28
N PRO A 366 25.14 -29.35 30.55
CA PRO A 366 26.08 -28.48 29.87
C PRO A 366 25.55 -27.94 28.52
N TYR A 367 24.23 -27.90 28.34
CA TYR A 367 23.55 -27.47 27.12
C TYR A 367 22.16 -26.94 27.47
N ALA A 368 21.52 -26.23 26.55
CA ALA A 368 20.17 -25.72 26.70
C ALA A 368 19.22 -26.36 25.67
N TYR A 369 18.04 -26.79 26.13
CA TYR A 369 16.91 -27.12 25.26
C TYR A 369 16.14 -25.85 24.93
N ILE A 370 16.01 -25.52 23.64
CA ILE A 370 15.51 -24.21 23.22
C ILE A 370 14.32 -24.29 22.28
N ALA A 371 13.41 -23.33 22.43
CA ALA A 371 12.57 -22.82 21.34
C ALA A 371 13.03 -21.38 21.07
N TYR A 372 13.07 -20.98 19.80
CA TYR A 372 13.42 -19.61 19.46
C TYR A 372 12.66 -19.12 18.23
N ALA A 373 12.58 -17.81 18.09
CA ALA A 373 12.28 -17.16 16.83
C ALA A 373 13.13 -15.89 16.73
N SER A 374 13.80 -15.74 15.60
CA SER A 374 14.47 -14.51 15.20
C SER A 374 13.52 -13.67 14.36
N TYR A 375 13.59 -12.35 14.53
CA TYR A 375 12.71 -11.42 13.84
C TYR A 375 13.50 -10.28 13.23
N GLY A 376 12.93 -9.68 12.19
CA GLY A 376 13.41 -8.41 11.69
C GLY A 376 12.39 -7.66 10.85
N ALA A 377 12.68 -6.39 10.63
CA ALA A 377 11.93 -5.50 9.77
C ALA A 377 12.88 -4.49 9.12
N ALA A 378 12.53 -4.04 7.92
CA ALA A 378 13.09 -2.83 7.34
C ALA A 378 11.95 -1.88 6.97
N TYR A 379 12.07 -0.61 7.34
CA TYR A 379 11.01 0.39 7.16
C TYR A 379 11.57 1.80 7.02
N GLN A 380 10.71 2.72 6.60
CA GLN A 380 11.01 4.13 6.40
C GLN A 380 10.13 5.01 7.30
N ASN A 381 10.66 6.18 7.67
CA ASN A 381 10.06 7.16 8.59
C ASN A 381 9.91 6.64 10.03
N GLU A 382 9.52 7.52 10.95
CA GLU A 382 9.47 7.23 12.41
C GLU A 382 8.32 6.29 12.84
N SER A 383 7.50 5.80 11.91
CA SER A 383 6.50 4.77 12.20
C SER A 383 7.17 3.40 12.28
N SER A 384 7.52 2.99 13.50
CA SER A 384 7.93 1.62 13.84
C SER A 384 7.00 0.59 13.19
N LYS A 385 7.55 -0.35 12.41
CA LYS A 385 6.80 -1.51 11.89
C LYS A 385 6.88 -2.67 12.89
N SER A 386 5.87 -3.53 12.93
CA SER A 386 5.99 -4.81 13.64
C SER A 386 7.09 -5.67 13.00
N VAL A 387 7.98 -6.21 13.83
CA VAL A 387 9.02 -7.14 13.38
C VAL A 387 8.40 -8.44 12.86
N GLU A 388 8.90 -8.93 11.72
CA GLU A 388 8.43 -10.16 11.07
C GLU A 388 9.36 -11.33 11.41
N MET A 389 8.80 -12.52 11.58
CA MET A 389 9.60 -13.73 11.88
C MET A 389 10.47 -14.11 10.67
N ILE A 390 11.76 -14.37 10.92
CA ILE A 390 12.76 -14.71 9.90
C ILE A 390 13.08 -16.20 9.92
N SER A 391 13.35 -16.74 11.11
CA SER A 391 13.75 -18.13 11.32
C SER A 391 13.38 -18.56 12.74
N ASP A 392 12.99 -19.82 12.92
CA ASP A 392 12.48 -20.31 14.19
C ASP A 392 12.79 -21.79 14.49
N ILE A 393 12.71 -22.12 15.79
CA ILE A 393 12.46 -23.45 16.31
C ILE A 393 11.21 -23.35 17.18
N ASN A 394 10.19 -24.11 16.81
CA ASN A 394 8.88 -24.10 17.47
C ASN A 394 8.31 -22.69 17.59
N LYS A 395 8.57 -21.81 16.60
CA LYS A 395 8.09 -20.42 16.56
C LYS A 395 8.49 -19.57 17.77
N GLY A 396 9.48 -20.00 18.56
CA GLY A 396 9.80 -19.38 19.84
C GLY A 396 8.68 -19.50 20.87
N GLU A 397 7.82 -20.51 20.74
CA GLU A 397 6.71 -20.79 21.65
C GLU A 397 7.03 -21.95 22.60
N HIS A 398 6.25 -22.03 23.69
CA HIS A 398 6.35 -23.12 24.65
C HIS A 398 6.04 -24.47 23.98
N TYR A 399 6.83 -25.49 24.31
CA TYR A 399 6.47 -26.88 24.01
C TYR A 399 5.35 -27.35 24.93
N GLY A 400 4.60 -28.37 24.52
CA GLY A 400 3.55 -28.98 25.34
C GLY A 400 4.12 -29.87 26.45
N SER A 401 3.32 -30.12 27.50
CA SER A 401 3.70 -30.98 28.64
C SER A 401 4.04 -32.43 28.26
N ILE A 402 3.44 -32.94 27.19
CA ILE A 402 3.66 -34.30 26.69
C ILE A 402 4.78 -34.39 25.64
N THR A 403 5.42 -33.26 25.32
CA THR A 403 6.55 -33.25 24.38
C THR A 403 7.73 -33.95 25.02
N ARG A 404 8.24 -35.00 24.37
CA ARG A 404 9.46 -35.69 24.80
C ARG A 404 10.65 -34.74 24.66
N ILE A 405 11.46 -34.61 25.71
CA ILE A 405 12.59 -33.68 25.68
C ILE A 405 13.59 -34.05 24.58
N SER A 406 13.68 -35.34 24.23
CA SER A 406 14.57 -35.85 23.18
C SER A 406 14.25 -35.29 21.79
N THR A 407 13.06 -34.71 21.57
CA THR A 407 12.69 -34.07 20.30
C THR A 407 12.93 -32.57 20.30
N VAL A 408 13.27 -31.99 21.45
CA VAL A 408 13.57 -30.56 21.56
C VAL A 408 15.03 -30.32 21.16
N PRO A 409 15.31 -29.39 20.23
CA PRO A 409 16.67 -29.05 19.87
C PRO A 409 17.47 -28.59 21.09
N LYS A 410 18.69 -29.11 21.19
CA LYS A 410 19.66 -28.69 22.21
C LYS A 410 20.83 -27.96 21.57
N ILE A 411 21.39 -27.01 22.31
CA ILE A 411 22.59 -26.28 21.92
C ILE A 411 23.58 -26.28 23.09
N ASP A 412 24.78 -26.80 22.86
CA ASP A 412 25.81 -26.89 23.88
C ASP A 412 26.22 -25.49 24.38
N LYS A 413 26.56 -25.36 25.66
CA LYS A 413 27.06 -24.09 26.22
C LYS A 413 28.48 -23.79 25.72
N ASP A 414 29.02 -22.63 26.10
CA ASP A 414 30.39 -22.21 25.79
C ASP A 414 30.71 -22.14 24.29
N GLY A 415 29.75 -21.69 23.48
CA GLY A 415 29.91 -21.48 22.04
C GLY A 415 29.35 -22.61 21.17
N GLY A 416 28.49 -23.48 21.70
CA GLY A 416 27.75 -24.43 20.88
C GLY A 416 26.89 -23.70 19.84
N GLU A 417 26.85 -24.25 18.63
CA GLU A 417 26.17 -23.63 17.49
C GLU A 417 25.01 -24.49 17.00
N LEU A 418 23.96 -23.83 16.54
CA LEU A 418 22.84 -24.49 15.87
C LEU A 418 22.53 -23.76 14.56
N VAL A 419 22.81 -24.41 13.43
CA VAL A 419 22.53 -23.86 12.10
C VAL A 419 21.04 -23.93 11.85
N LYS A 420 20.42 -22.78 11.64
CA LYS A 420 18.98 -22.68 11.37
C LYS A 420 18.71 -21.49 10.47
N GLU A 421 18.70 -21.79 9.18
CA GLU A 421 18.56 -20.78 8.14
C GLU A 421 17.11 -20.35 7.94
N GLY A 422 16.92 -19.06 7.75
CA GLY A 422 15.67 -18.44 7.32
C GLY A 422 15.94 -17.02 6.86
N SER A 423 15.12 -16.51 5.95
CA SER A 423 15.32 -15.17 5.38
C SER A 423 13.99 -14.50 5.07
N LYS A 424 14.03 -13.17 5.09
CA LYS A 424 12.91 -12.31 4.73
C LYS A 424 13.43 -11.10 3.95
N SER A 425 12.78 -10.77 2.84
CA SER A 425 13.11 -9.60 2.02
C SER A 425 12.12 -8.47 2.23
N PHE A 426 12.64 -7.25 2.26
CA PHE A 426 11.91 -6.00 2.38
C PHE A 426 12.29 -5.10 1.21
N GLU A 427 11.29 -4.58 0.50
CA GLU A 427 11.51 -3.66 -0.61
C GLU A 427 11.18 -2.24 -0.17
N LEU A 428 12.13 -1.33 -0.35
CA LEU A 428 12.03 0.07 0.05
C LEU A 428 12.34 0.98 -1.15
N TYR A 429 11.78 2.20 -1.12
CA TYR A 429 11.89 3.15 -2.23
C TYR A 429 12.45 4.49 -1.75
N GLY A 430 13.50 4.98 -2.41
CA GLY A 430 14.07 6.29 -2.10
C GLY A 430 14.69 6.36 -0.70
N ILE A 431 15.48 5.35 -0.32
CA ILE A 431 16.16 5.33 1.00
C ILE A 431 17.11 6.52 1.19
N ASP A 432 17.56 7.14 0.10
CA ASP A 432 18.44 8.30 0.09
C ASP A 432 17.73 9.59 0.55
N THR A 433 16.40 9.65 0.44
CA THR A 433 15.61 10.82 0.83
C THR A 433 14.92 10.64 2.17
N LYS A 434 14.67 9.40 2.60
CA LYS A 434 13.90 9.06 3.81
C LYS A 434 14.76 8.54 4.95
N ASP A 435 14.34 8.79 6.20
CA ASP A 435 14.91 8.06 7.33
C ASP A 435 14.54 6.58 7.19
N THR A 436 15.55 5.70 7.19
CA THR A 436 15.36 4.27 6.93
C THR A 436 16.02 3.46 8.03
N PHE A 437 15.32 2.43 8.52
CA PHE A 437 15.75 1.63 9.67
C PHE A 437 15.66 0.14 9.39
N ILE A 438 16.53 -0.62 10.04
CA ILE A 438 16.43 -2.07 10.18
C ILE A 438 16.32 -2.39 11.67
N GLU A 439 15.35 -3.21 12.03
CA GLU A 439 15.19 -3.74 13.39
C GLU A 439 15.41 -5.23 13.42
N LEU A 440 16.12 -5.72 14.44
CA LEU A 440 16.39 -7.13 14.67
C LEU A 440 16.10 -7.50 16.13
N SER A 441 15.41 -8.60 16.36
CA SER A 441 15.11 -9.09 17.72
C SER A 441 15.04 -10.60 17.81
N LEU A 442 14.92 -11.10 19.04
CA LEU A 442 14.92 -12.52 19.37
C LEU A 442 13.85 -12.82 20.41
N LYS A 443 13.04 -13.84 20.16
CA LYS A 443 12.28 -14.57 21.20
C LYS A 443 13.02 -15.86 21.51
N LEU A 444 13.35 -16.10 22.77
CA LEU A 444 14.06 -17.31 23.21
C LEU A 444 13.41 -17.87 24.47
N ILE A 445 13.04 -19.15 24.40
CA ILE A 445 12.50 -19.91 25.51
C ILE A 445 13.43 -21.07 25.80
N LYS A 446 13.90 -21.15 27.04
CA LYS A 446 14.66 -22.28 27.56
C LYS A 446 13.71 -23.26 28.22
N ASN A 447 13.93 -24.55 27.96
CA ASN A 447 13.14 -25.66 28.48
C ASN A 447 14.00 -26.54 29.38
N ASP A 448 13.38 -27.15 30.38
CA ASP A 448 14.00 -28.16 31.24
C ASP A 448 13.42 -29.54 30.98
N GLU A 449 14.14 -30.57 31.44
CA GLU A 449 13.68 -31.96 31.39
C GLU A 449 13.05 -32.35 32.72
N ASN A 450 11.84 -32.91 32.67
CA ASN A 450 11.23 -33.63 33.78
C ASN A 450 10.87 -35.04 33.34
N THR A 451 11.58 -36.04 33.88
CA THR A 451 11.29 -37.47 33.63
C THR A 451 11.18 -37.81 32.12
N GLY A 452 12.05 -37.21 31.29
CA GLY A 452 12.09 -37.42 29.84
C GLY A 452 11.14 -36.55 29.00
N TYR A 453 10.39 -35.64 29.63
CA TYR A 453 9.47 -34.71 28.97
C TYR A 453 9.89 -33.25 29.24
N VAL A 454 9.32 -32.31 28.50
CA VAL A 454 9.49 -30.88 28.78
C VAL A 454 8.83 -30.53 30.11
N ASP A 455 9.60 -29.92 31.01
CA ASP A 455 9.09 -29.40 32.28
C ASP A 455 8.18 -28.18 32.04
N GLN A 456 6.99 -28.20 32.65
CA GLN A 456 6.02 -27.09 32.62
C GLN A 456 5.97 -26.32 33.95
N GLY A 457 6.87 -26.62 34.89
CA GLY A 457 7.02 -25.82 36.10
C GLY A 457 6.15 -26.24 37.27
N THR A 458 5.75 -27.50 37.36
CA THR A 458 5.09 -28.05 38.56
C THR A 458 5.96 -27.93 39.82
N ALA A 459 7.26 -27.60 39.68
CA ALA A 459 8.22 -27.31 40.75
C ALA A 459 8.79 -25.87 40.74
N GLY A 460 8.15 -24.91 40.04
CA GLY A 460 8.64 -23.53 39.95
C GLY A 460 9.75 -23.28 38.91
N THR A 461 9.98 -24.25 38.03
CA THR A 461 11.12 -24.35 37.08
C THR A 461 10.69 -24.44 35.61
N GLY A 462 9.49 -23.94 35.28
CA GLY A 462 8.90 -24.06 33.95
C GLY A 462 9.69 -23.37 32.83
N PRO A 463 9.22 -23.46 31.57
CA PRO A 463 9.96 -22.90 30.45
C PRO A 463 10.12 -21.40 30.64
N LEU A 464 11.37 -20.93 30.58
CA LEU A 464 11.75 -19.57 30.91
C LEU A 464 11.91 -18.77 29.62
N VAL A 465 11.15 -17.69 29.49
CA VAL A 465 11.30 -16.70 28.41
C VAL A 465 12.50 -15.82 28.73
N TYR A 466 13.63 -16.08 28.08
CA TYR A 466 14.84 -15.27 28.28
C TYR A 466 14.88 -14.04 27.40
N PHE A 467 14.28 -14.06 26.22
CA PHE A 467 14.15 -12.87 25.38
C PHE A 467 12.76 -12.88 24.77
N ASP A 468 12.16 -11.70 24.66
CA ASP A 468 10.90 -11.51 23.94
C ASP A 468 11.17 -10.71 22.66
N LYS A 469 10.33 -10.92 21.63
CA LYS A 469 10.46 -10.20 20.36
C LYS A 469 10.44 -8.68 20.51
N THR A 470 9.91 -8.15 21.62
CA THR A 470 9.83 -6.72 21.93
C THR A 470 10.97 -6.22 22.83
N ASP A 471 11.76 -7.10 23.44
CA ASP A 471 12.84 -6.74 24.37
C ASP A 471 13.97 -7.80 24.42
N PRO A 472 15.18 -7.51 23.89
CA PRO A 472 15.63 -6.24 23.31
C PRO A 472 15.58 -6.23 21.77
N ILE A 473 15.55 -5.02 21.19
CA ILE A 473 15.54 -4.80 19.74
C ILE A 473 16.79 -3.99 19.34
N LEU A 474 17.61 -4.55 18.44
CA LEU A 474 18.71 -3.83 17.80
C LEU A 474 18.16 -2.99 16.66
N VAL A 475 18.54 -1.71 16.62
CA VAL A 475 18.16 -0.78 15.56
C VAL A 475 19.41 -0.35 14.78
N LEU A 476 19.38 -0.56 13.47
CA LEU A 476 20.33 0.01 12.52
C LEU A 476 19.65 1.15 11.77
N LYS A 477 20.36 2.26 11.56
CA LYS A 477 19.88 3.40 10.78
C LYS A 477 20.70 3.54 9.51
N TYR A 478 20.03 3.84 8.40
CA TYR A 478 20.69 4.16 7.15
C TYR A 478 21.38 5.53 7.24
N ASP A 479 22.68 5.56 6.93
CA ASP A 479 23.49 6.77 6.81
C ASP A 479 23.73 7.07 5.33
N LYS A 480 23.22 8.22 4.90
CA LYS A 480 23.25 8.70 3.51
C LYS A 480 24.66 9.11 3.07
N ASP A 481 25.46 9.64 4.00
CA ASP A 481 26.78 10.17 3.67
C ASP A 481 27.79 9.04 3.39
N SER A 482 27.62 7.91 4.07
CA SER A 482 28.48 6.73 3.88
C SER A 482 27.84 5.59 3.09
N ASP A 483 26.62 5.79 2.57
CA ASP A 483 25.81 4.82 1.85
C ASP A 483 25.76 3.44 2.54
N SER A 484 25.39 3.44 3.82
CA SER A 484 25.45 2.23 4.65
C SER A 484 24.49 2.23 5.83
N PHE A 485 23.99 1.06 6.22
CA PHE A 485 23.36 0.88 7.54
C PHE A 485 24.41 0.79 8.64
N LYS A 486 24.22 1.56 9.71
CA LYS A 486 25.09 1.58 10.90
C LYS A 486 24.29 1.31 12.16
N TYR A 487 25.00 0.85 13.21
CA TYR A 487 24.44 0.80 14.55
C TYR A 487 23.82 2.15 14.94
N SER A 488 22.58 2.15 15.42
CA SER A 488 21.88 3.34 15.88
C SER A 488 21.58 3.28 17.38
N SER A 489 20.85 2.25 17.82
CA SER A 489 20.39 2.14 19.20
C SER A 489 19.93 0.72 19.55
N VAL A 490 19.68 0.48 20.84
CA VAL A 490 18.97 -0.70 21.35
C VAL A 490 17.71 -0.22 22.07
N LYS A 491 16.56 -0.85 21.77
CA LYS A 491 15.30 -0.63 22.49
C LYS A 491 15.06 -1.78 23.47
N GLY A 492 14.36 -1.51 24.57
CA GLY A 492 14.07 -2.48 25.62
C GLY A 492 14.95 -2.32 26.85
N ASN A 493 14.74 -3.18 27.85
CA ASN A 493 15.49 -3.17 29.11
C ASN A 493 16.68 -4.15 29.09
N LYS A 494 16.66 -5.14 28.20
CA LYS A 494 17.75 -6.10 28.04
C LYS A 494 18.84 -5.52 27.14
N GLN A 495 20.05 -6.07 27.24
CA GLN A 495 21.22 -5.54 26.55
C GLN A 495 21.50 -6.30 25.26
N ILE A 496 22.08 -5.59 24.29
CA ILE A 496 22.63 -6.18 23.06
C ILE A 496 24.08 -5.73 22.95
N GLU A 497 24.95 -6.69 22.64
CA GLU A 497 26.33 -6.46 22.23
C GLU A 497 26.47 -6.79 20.74
N VAL A 498 26.98 -5.83 19.98
CA VAL A 498 27.26 -5.91 18.55
C VAL A 498 28.49 -5.05 18.27
N ASP A 499 29.22 -5.34 17.19
CA ASP A 499 30.34 -4.50 16.77
C ASP A 499 29.89 -3.04 16.60
N SER A 500 30.48 -2.13 17.38
CA SER A 500 30.15 -0.71 17.33
C SER A 500 30.52 -0.06 16.00
N ASN A 501 31.42 -0.68 15.22
CA ASN A 501 31.79 -0.25 13.89
C ASN A 501 31.00 -0.97 12.79
N LEU A 502 29.91 -1.68 13.15
CA LEU A 502 29.04 -2.34 12.19
C LEU A 502 28.55 -1.34 11.15
N SER A 503 28.92 -1.60 9.90
CA SER A 503 28.55 -0.83 8.73
C SER A 503 28.27 -1.79 7.58
N ILE A 504 27.07 -1.73 7.01
CA ILE A 504 26.61 -2.59 5.92
C ILE A 504 26.41 -1.69 4.71
N LYS A 505 27.34 -1.72 3.76
CA LYS A 505 27.30 -0.84 2.58
C LYS A 505 26.29 -1.33 1.55
N ARG A 506 25.81 -0.42 0.72
CA ARG A 506 24.99 -0.78 -0.46
C ARG A 506 25.80 -1.69 -1.39
N GLY A 507 25.17 -2.77 -1.86
CA GLY A 507 25.78 -3.85 -2.63
C GLY A 507 26.56 -4.86 -1.79
N GLU A 508 26.59 -4.72 -0.46
CA GLU A 508 27.28 -5.66 0.44
C GLU A 508 26.30 -6.71 0.96
N ASN A 509 26.78 -7.95 1.00
CA ASN A 509 26.19 -9.03 1.78
C ASN A 509 27.06 -9.22 3.03
N LYS A 510 26.56 -8.77 4.19
CA LYS A 510 27.33 -8.76 5.44
C LYS A 510 26.72 -9.68 6.47
N GLU A 511 27.54 -10.60 6.98
CA GLU A 511 27.23 -11.42 8.14
C GLU A 511 27.85 -10.83 9.41
N PHE A 512 27.09 -10.81 10.50
CA PHE A 512 27.54 -10.31 11.80
C PHE A 512 26.80 -11.00 12.94
N THR A 513 27.43 -11.05 14.11
CA THR A 513 26.84 -11.65 15.32
C THR A 513 26.22 -10.58 16.20
N VAL A 514 24.98 -10.81 16.61
CA VAL A 514 24.29 -10.00 17.63
C VAL A 514 24.17 -10.85 18.88
N LYS A 515 24.77 -10.40 19.98
CA LYS A 515 24.73 -11.09 21.26
C LYS A 515 23.69 -10.42 22.17
N PHE A 516 22.64 -11.16 22.49
CA PHE A 516 21.58 -10.78 23.40
C PHE A 516 21.98 -11.14 24.84
N LYS A 517 21.82 -10.19 25.77
CA LYS A 517 22.20 -10.36 27.18
C LYS A 517 21.06 -9.99 28.11
N ASP A 518 20.79 -10.88 29.05
CA ASP A 518 19.90 -10.61 30.17
C ASP A 518 20.74 -10.27 31.41
N SER A 519 20.78 -8.98 31.76
CA SER A 519 21.58 -8.47 32.87
C SER A 519 21.11 -8.95 34.25
N SER A 520 19.89 -9.50 34.36
CA SER A 520 19.35 -9.99 35.63
C SER A 520 19.95 -11.33 36.06
N ASN A 521 20.42 -12.14 35.11
CA ASN A 521 20.86 -13.51 35.36
C ASN A 521 22.18 -13.88 34.65
N GLY A 522 22.76 -12.97 33.85
CA GLY A 522 24.03 -13.19 33.15
C GLY A 522 23.92 -14.12 31.94
N ASN A 523 22.69 -14.38 31.46
CA ASN A 523 22.48 -15.23 30.30
C ASN A 523 22.81 -14.48 29.00
N GLU A 524 23.60 -15.11 28.15
CA GLU A 524 24.08 -14.59 26.88
C GLU A 524 23.78 -15.59 25.76
N PHE A 525 23.16 -15.09 24.68
CA PHE A 525 22.82 -15.88 23.50
C PHE A 525 23.10 -15.09 22.23
N GLY A 526 23.73 -15.71 21.24
CA GLY A 526 24.10 -15.10 19.97
C GLY A 526 23.17 -15.52 18.84
N VAL A 527 22.85 -14.57 17.97
CA VAL A 527 22.23 -14.84 16.67
C VAL A 527 23.16 -14.28 15.61
N VAL A 528 23.49 -15.09 14.61
CA VAL A 528 24.25 -14.64 13.44
C VAL A 528 23.25 -14.23 12.38
N PHE A 529 23.21 -12.92 12.13
CA PHE A 529 22.41 -12.32 11.09
C PHE A 529 23.25 -12.05 9.86
N LYS A 530 22.62 -12.18 8.70
CA LYS A 530 23.18 -11.81 7.42
C LYS A 530 22.23 -10.85 6.72
N ILE A 531 22.72 -9.67 6.36
CA ILE A 531 21.94 -8.66 5.64
C ILE A 531 22.53 -8.49 4.25
N ASP A 532 21.67 -8.70 3.26
CA ASP A 532 21.94 -8.36 1.87
C ASP A 532 21.28 -7.02 1.56
N PHE A 533 22.08 -6.01 1.21
CA PHE A 533 21.60 -4.66 0.93
C PHE A 533 21.83 -4.34 -0.55
N GLU A 534 20.81 -4.58 -1.38
CA GLU A 534 20.91 -4.48 -2.83
C GLU A 534 20.15 -3.26 -3.37
N LYS A 535 20.75 -2.57 -4.35
CA LYS A 535 20.02 -1.66 -5.24
C LYS A 535 19.54 -2.45 -6.46
N ILE A 536 18.25 -2.43 -6.72
CA ILE A 536 17.61 -3.27 -7.73
C ILE A 536 17.24 -2.50 -9.01
N SER A 537 17.12 -1.17 -8.95
CA SER A 537 16.87 -0.35 -10.13
C SER A 537 17.40 1.06 -9.96
#